data_AF-A0A4C1WFV3-F1
#
_entry.id   AF-A0A4C1WFV3-F1
#
_cell.length_a   1.000
_cell.length_b   1.000
_cell.length_c   1.000
_cell.angle_alpha   90.00
_cell.angle_beta   90.00
_cell.angle_gamma   90.00
#
_symmetry.space_group_name_H-M   'P 1'
#
loop_
_entity.id
_entity.type
_entity.pdbx_description
1 polymer ?
#
loop_
_entity_poly.entity_id
_entity_poly.type
_entity_poly.pdbx_seq_one_letter_code
_entity_poly.pdbx_strand_id
1 'polypeptide(L)'
;MKKIPSKKIIIEAESSSVDHVRERSFNLIGRSYSTISLDTVMNMTGLNKDAAERACRDRKWEISEDGTTVLPVLPTQATSLHTSSEDQLFKLTEFVSFLEN
;
A
#
# COMPACT_ATOMS: atom_id res chain seq x y z
N MET A 1 17.10 -20.43 32.61
CA MET A 1 16.20 -20.57 31.44
C MET A 1 15.43 -19.27 31.27
N LYS A 2 15.72 -18.48 30.23
CA LYS A 2 15.11 -17.17 29.97
C LYS A 2 13.70 -17.38 29.39
N LYS A 3 12.65 -17.08 30.18
CA LYS A 3 11.27 -17.00 29.66
C LYS A 3 11.19 -15.78 28.73
N ILE A 4 11.08 -16.06 27.43
CA ILE A 4 10.80 -15.04 26.41
C ILE A 4 9.31 -14.69 26.57
N PRO A 5 8.93 -13.41 26.74
CA PRO A 5 7.54 -13.07 26.98
C PRO A 5 6.76 -13.18 25.67
N SER A 6 5.89 -14.19 25.57
CA SER A 6 4.99 -14.45 24.42
C SER A 6 4.13 -13.24 24.03
N LYS A 7 3.95 -12.28 24.93
CA LYS A 7 3.22 -11.04 24.67
C LYS A 7 3.94 -10.10 23.69
N LYS A 8 5.28 -10.18 23.55
CA LYS A 8 6.05 -9.29 22.65
C LYS A 8 5.87 -9.64 21.17
N ILE A 9 5.74 -10.94 20.86
CA ILE A 9 5.67 -11.45 19.47
C ILE A 9 4.30 -11.15 18.84
N ILE A 10 3.22 -11.19 19.62
CA ILE A 10 1.86 -10.98 19.13
C ILE A 10 1.65 -9.51 18.70
N ILE A 11 2.25 -8.57 19.44
CA ILE A 11 2.09 -7.13 19.17
C ILE A 11 2.83 -6.73 17.88
N GLU A 12 4.00 -7.33 17.59
CA GLU A 12 4.73 -7.06 16.35
C GLU A 12 4.01 -7.63 15.11
N ALA A 13 3.40 -8.82 15.24
CA ALA A 13 2.59 -9.39 14.17
C ALA A 13 1.33 -8.55 13.89
N GLU A 14 0.66 -8.04 14.93
CA GLU A 14 -0.52 -7.19 14.77
C GLU A 14 -0.16 -5.84 14.12
N SER A 15 0.93 -5.20 14.56
CA SER A 15 1.42 -3.94 13.96
C SER A 15 1.66 -4.09 12.45
N SER A 16 2.32 -5.17 12.03
CA SER A 16 2.58 -5.44 10.60
C SER A 16 1.30 -5.55 9.76
N SER A 17 0.20 -6.02 10.36
CA SER A 17 -1.08 -6.17 9.68
C SER A 17 -1.84 -4.84 9.59
N VAL A 18 -1.74 -3.99 10.62
CA VAL A 18 -2.37 -2.65 10.60
C VAL A 18 -1.73 -1.77 9.54
N ASP A 19 -0.41 -1.83 9.41
CA ASP A 19 0.32 -1.07 8.38
C ASP A 19 -0.08 -1.54 6.97
N HIS A 20 -0.25 -2.84 6.75
CA HIS A 20 -0.76 -3.40 5.49
C HIS A 20 -2.20 -2.95 5.15
N VAL A 21 -3.09 -2.92 6.14
CA VAL A 21 -4.47 -2.44 5.93
C VAL A 21 -4.45 -0.95 5.59
N ARG A 22 -3.64 -0.17 6.28
CA ARG A 22 -3.50 1.28 6.05
C ARG A 22 -2.94 1.59 4.67
N GLU A 23 -1.88 0.89 4.25
CA GLU A 23 -1.31 0.95 2.91
C GLU A 23 -2.38 0.72 1.83
N ARG A 24 -3.21 -0.32 2.04
CA ARG A 24 -4.30 -0.67 1.13
C ARG A 24 -5.39 0.39 1.10
N SER A 25 -5.77 0.95 2.26
CA SER A 25 -6.72 2.06 2.34
C SER A 25 -6.25 3.26 1.53
N PHE A 26 -4.98 3.65 1.67
CA PHE A 26 -4.43 4.75 0.88
C PHE A 26 -4.35 4.44 -0.61
N ASN A 27 -3.99 3.22 -0.99
CA ASN A 27 -3.96 2.81 -2.39
C ASN A 27 -5.36 2.83 -3.01
N LEU A 28 -6.39 2.42 -2.26
CA LEU A 28 -7.78 2.51 -2.69
C LEU A 28 -8.22 3.98 -2.84
N ILE A 29 -7.90 4.83 -1.87
CA ILE A 29 -8.20 6.26 -1.91
C ILE A 29 -7.61 6.89 -3.18
N GLY A 30 -6.32 6.63 -3.44
CA GLY A 30 -5.58 7.12 -4.60
C GLY A 30 -6.16 6.71 -5.96
N ARG A 31 -6.92 5.62 -6.01
CA ARG A 31 -7.48 5.06 -7.25
C ARG A 31 -8.95 5.38 -7.44
N SER A 32 -9.70 5.45 -6.34
CA SER A 32 -11.17 5.56 -6.35
C SER A 32 -11.66 7.01 -6.27
N TYR A 33 -10.83 7.93 -5.78
CA TYR A 33 -11.21 9.32 -5.55
C TYR A 33 -10.25 10.26 -6.28
N SER A 34 -10.77 11.07 -7.20
CA SER A 34 -10.03 12.24 -7.73
C SER A 34 -9.94 13.37 -6.72
N THR A 35 -10.87 13.41 -5.76
CA THR A 35 -10.92 14.40 -4.68
C THR A 35 -11.63 13.77 -3.48
N ILE A 36 -11.08 13.95 -2.29
CA ILE A 36 -11.62 13.38 -1.04
C ILE A 36 -11.37 14.35 0.12
N SER A 37 -12.25 14.38 1.11
CA SER A 37 -12.00 15.17 2.31
C SER A 37 -10.96 14.49 3.21
N LEU A 38 -10.11 15.30 3.85
CA LEU A 38 -9.11 14.83 4.80
C LEU A 38 -9.74 14.04 5.96
N ASP A 39 -10.94 14.44 6.39
CA ASP A 39 -11.71 13.75 7.42
C ASP A 39 -12.06 12.30 7.01
N THR A 40 -12.45 12.09 5.74
CA THR A 40 -12.69 10.75 5.21
C THR A 40 -11.40 9.93 5.16
N VAL A 41 -10.28 10.54 4.79
CA VAL A 41 -8.97 9.87 4.80
C VAL A 41 -8.60 9.45 6.22
N MET A 42 -8.79 10.32 7.21
CA MET A 42 -8.57 10.01 8.63
C MET A 42 -9.46 8.85 9.08
N ASN A 43 -10.74 8.86 8.71
CA ASN A 43 -11.70 7.82 9.09
C ASN A 43 -11.37 6.45 8.46
N MET A 44 -10.87 6.42 7.22
CA MET A 44 -10.51 5.17 6.53
C MET A 44 -9.12 4.63 6.87
N THR A 45 -8.22 5.48 7.38
CA THR A 45 -6.83 5.11 7.73
C THR A 45 -6.59 4.98 9.23
N GLY A 46 -7.54 5.47 10.04
CA GLY A 46 -7.43 5.54 11.50
C GLY A 46 -6.34 6.49 11.98
N LEU A 47 -5.89 7.42 11.14
CA LEU A 47 -4.83 8.37 11.44
C LEU A 47 -5.41 9.68 11.98
N ASN A 48 -4.62 10.34 12.83
CA ASN A 48 -4.90 11.72 13.21
C ASN A 48 -4.63 12.68 12.03
N LYS A 49 -5.10 13.92 12.14
CA LYS A 49 -4.99 14.93 11.08
C LYS A 49 -3.54 15.14 10.60
N ASP A 50 -2.62 15.37 11.53
CA ASP A 50 -1.21 15.62 11.22
C ASP A 50 -0.51 14.42 10.55
N ALA A 51 -0.82 13.20 11.00
CA ALA A 51 -0.31 11.97 10.43
C ALA A 51 -0.90 11.68 9.04
N ALA A 52 -2.19 11.98 8.84
CA ALA A 52 -2.84 11.87 7.54
C ALA A 52 -2.24 12.90 6.55
N GLU A 53 -2.06 14.15 6.95
CA GLU A 53 -1.42 15.19 6.13
C GLU A 53 0.01 14.82 5.76
N ARG A 54 0.81 14.31 6.71
CA ARG A 54 2.15 13.78 6.43
C ARG A 54 2.11 12.62 5.43
N ALA A 55 1.21 11.66 5.62
CA ALA A 55 1.07 10.52 4.71
C ALA A 55 0.63 10.95 3.29
N CYS A 56 -0.27 11.94 3.19
CA CYS A 56 -0.67 12.54 1.92
C CYS A 56 0.52 13.23 1.22
N ARG A 57 1.29 14.06 1.94
CA ARG A 57 2.49 14.71 1.38
C ARG A 57 3.56 13.72 0.94
N ASP A 58 3.82 12.68 1.74
CA ASP A 58 4.79 11.64 1.43
C ASP A 58 4.45 10.92 0.11
N ARG A 59 3.15 10.71 -0.11
CA ARG A 59 2.57 10.17 -1.35
C ARG A 59 2.41 11.19 -2.48
N LYS A 60 2.89 12.43 -2.28
CA LYS A 60 2.77 13.56 -3.23
C LYS A 60 1.32 13.90 -3.60
N TRP A 61 0.39 13.70 -2.68
CA TRP A 61 -0.99 14.14 -2.85
C TRP A 61 -1.10 15.63 -2.62
N GLU A 62 -1.87 16.32 -3.45
CA GLU A 62 -2.10 17.76 -3.29
C GLU A 62 -3.17 17.97 -2.22
N ILE A 63 -2.90 18.86 -1.27
CA ILE A 63 -3.86 19.25 -0.24
C ILE A 63 -4.28 20.68 -0.57
N SER A 64 -5.59 20.90 -0.67
CA SER A 64 -6.15 22.22 -0.95
C SER A 64 -5.81 23.21 0.16
N GLU A 65 -5.71 24.51 -0.16
CA GLU A 65 -5.34 25.57 0.81
C GLU A 65 -6.30 25.63 2.02
N ASP A 66 -7.55 25.20 1.84
CA ASP A 66 -8.55 25.08 2.90
C ASP A 66 -8.25 23.94 3.90
N GLY A 67 -7.20 23.13 3.68
CA GLY A 67 -6.75 22.05 4.56
C GLY A 67 -7.79 20.95 4.82
N THR A 68 -8.87 20.95 4.04
CA THR A 68 -10.04 20.09 4.22
C THR A 68 -10.15 19.05 3.11
N THR A 69 -9.56 19.35 1.95
CA THR A 69 -9.71 18.57 0.73
C THR A 69 -8.34 18.10 0.26
N VAL A 70 -8.25 16.83 -0.08
CA VAL A 70 -7.07 16.16 -0.62
C VAL A 70 -7.39 15.72 -2.04
N LEU A 71 -6.45 15.94 -2.95
CA LEU A 71 -6.45 15.42 -4.31
C LEU A 71 -5.44 14.27 -4.35
N PRO A 72 -5.92 13.02 -4.23
CA PRO A 72 -5.06 11.86 -4.31
C PRO A 72 -4.48 11.78 -5.72
N VAL A 73 -3.16 11.74 -5.80
CA VAL A 73 -2.49 11.42 -7.06
C VAL A 73 -2.47 9.90 -7.18
N LEU A 74 -2.92 9.41 -8.33
CA LEU A 74 -2.84 7.99 -8.69
C LEU A 74 -1.43 7.51 -8.38
N PRO A 75 -1.25 6.55 -7.45
CA PRO A 75 0.05 5.92 -7.31
C PRO A 75 0.32 5.33 -8.69
N THR A 76 1.41 5.77 -9.32
CA THR A 76 1.93 5.14 -10.52
C THR A 76 2.11 3.68 -10.16
N GLN A 77 1.11 2.88 -10.48
CA GLN A 77 1.20 1.46 -10.35
C GLN A 77 2.34 1.15 -11.30
N ALA A 78 3.53 0.86 -10.75
CA ALA A 78 4.38 -0.11 -11.39
C ALA A 78 3.43 -1.28 -11.56
N THR A 79 2.93 -1.43 -12.79
CA THR A 79 2.11 -2.54 -13.22
C THR A 79 2.90 -3.73 -12.74
N SER A 80 2.48 -4.28 -11.60
CA SER A 80 2.94 -5.59 -11.17
C SER A 80 2.49 -6.43 -12.34
N LEU A 81 3.43 -6.75 -13.22
CA LEU A 81 3.21 -7.50 -14.43
C LEU A 81 2.42 -8.71 -14.00
N HIS A 82 1.10 -8.66 -14.22
CA HIS A 82 0.29 -9.84 -14.29
C HIS A 82 0.73 -10.48 -15.59
N THR A 83 1.92 -11.07 -15.58
CA THR A 83 2.20 -12.15 -16.51
C THR A 83 1.15 -13.18 -16.16
N SER A 84 0.22 -13.43 -17.09
CA SER A 84 -0.62 -14.61 -17.03
C SER A 84 0.26 -15.81 -16.67
N SER A 85 -0.22 -16.73 -15.84
CA SER A 85 0.54 -17.94 -15.49
C SER A 85 1.07 -18.66 -16.73
N GLU A 86 0.35 -18.55 -17.85
CA GLU A 86 0.73 -19.06 -19.17
C GLU A 86 2.01 -18.42 -19.73
N ASP A 87 2.19 -17.11 -19.61
CA ASP A 87 3.36 -16.38 -20.11
C ASP A 87 4.64 -16.74 -19.32
N GLN A 88 4.48 -17.00 -18.01
CA GLN A 88 5.56 -17.53 -17.18
C GLN A 88 5.90 -18.98 -17.54
N LEU A 89 4.91 -19.84 -17.79
CA LEU A 89 5.11 -21.22 -18.24
C LEU A 89 5.82 -21.28 -19.60
N PHE A 90 5.45 -20.39 -20.52
CA PHE A 90 6.10 -20.26 -21.82
C PHE A 90 7.59 -19.89 -21.67
N LYS A 91 7.90 -18.88 -20.87
CA LYS A 91 9.29 -18.46 -20.59
C LYS A 91 10.11 -19.54 -19.91
N LEU A 92 9.53 -20.31 -18.99
CA LEU A 92 10.21 -21.44 -18.36
C LEU A 92 10.54 -22.53 -19.38
N THR A 93 9.62 -22.79 -20.32
CA THR A 93 9.82 -23.78 -21.38
C THR A 93 10.91 -23.34 -22.35
N GLU A 94 10.92 -22.07 -22.74
CA GLU A 94 11.96 -21.49 -23.58
C GLU A 94 13.35 -21.53 -22.90
N PHE A 95 13.40 -21.24 -21.59
CA PHE A 95 14.63 -21.34 -20.81
C PHE A 95 15.19 -22.76 -20.75
N VAL A 96 14.35 -23.77 -20.52
CA VAL A 96 14.81 -25.18 -20.49
C VAL A 96 15.29 -25.60 -21.87
N SER A 97 14.55 -25.24 -22.92
CA SER A 97 14.94 -25.54 -24.31
C SER A 97 16.25 -24.88 -24.73
N PHE A 98 16.58 -23.71 -24.18
CA PHE A 98 17.87 -23.06 -24.39
C PHE A 98 19.03 -23.79 -23.70
N LEU A 99 18.80 -24.43 -22.56
CA LEU A 99 19.85 -25.11 -21.78
C LEU A 99 20.16 -26.52 -22.28
N GLU A 100 19.27 -27.14 -23.05
CA GLU A 100 19.44 -28.48 -23.60
C GLU A 100 20.17 -28.51 -24.97
N ASN A 101 20.53 -27.35 -25.53
CA ASN A 101 21.31 -27.20 -26.76
C ASN A 101 22.65 -26.48 -26.51
#